data_AF-A0AA97D8F5-F1
#
_entry.id   AF-A0AA97D8F5-F1
#
_cell.length_a   1.000
_cell.length_b   1.000
_cell.length_c   1.000
_cell.angle_alpha   90.00
_cell.angle_beta   90.00
_cell.angle_gamma   90.00
#
_symmetry.space_group_name_H-M   'P 1'
#
loop_
_entity.id
_entity.type
_entity.pdbx_description
1 polymer ?
#
loop_
_entity_poly.entity_id
_entity_poly.type
_entity_poly.pdbx_seq_one_letter_code
_entity_poly.pdbx_strand_id
1 'polypeptide(L)'
;MKEIFLFVISHPPVATIVTGLIAIVSVILTQIWIDSRQRKDHKHQRSLKHQELLLAKKEEVIDLCNIQVELISQIESVFEQWFENYDKHYDSTKIRILQSKIDGNVSKLNLIINLYLPEMGNYIVRINDDTQKFIELCADYSMGGKYGKEDYLKLDYMEVVEVSNKYAVSFMYLSSNLANLARQEI
;
A
#
# COMPACT_ATOMS: atom_id res chain seq x y z
N MET A 1 -14.14 47.77 43.62
CA MET A 1 -14.99 47.30 42.50
C MET A 1 -16.38 47.95 42.48
N LYS A 2 -17.15 47.95 43.58
CA LYS A 2 -18.48 48.61 43.64
C LYS A 2 -18.46 50.13 43.33
N GLU A 3 -17.47 50.87 43.82
CA GLU A 3 -17.37 52.33 43.59
C GLU A 3 -17.01 52.71 42.15
N ILE A 4 -16.16 51.91 41.48
CA ILE A 4 -15.80 52.11 40.07
C ILE A 4 -17.02 51.89 39.16
N PHE A 5 -17.86 50.90 39.48
CA PHE A 5 -19.10 50.64 38.76
C PHE A 5 -20.10 51.80 38.91
N LEU A 6 -20.24 52.36 40.11
CA LEU A 6 -21.07 53.53 40.39
C LEU A 6 -20.58 54.80 39.67
N PHE A 7 -19.26 54.98 39.54
CA PHE A 7 -18.65 56.09 38.81
C PHE A 7 -18.86 55.99 37.28
N VAL A 8 -18.77 54.78 36.72
CA VAL A 8 -18.98 54.53 35.29
C VAL A 8 -20.45 54.74 34.90
N ILE A 9 -21.40 54.32 35.74
CA ILE A 9 -22.86 54.50 35.50
C ILE A 9 -23.26 55.98 35.57
N SER A 10 -22.60 56.79 36.40
CA SER A 10 -22.91 58.21 36.58
C SER A 10 -22.33 59.13 35.49
N HIS A 11 -21.44 58.63 34.61
CA HIS A 11 -20.84 59.41 33.52
C HIS A 11 -21.04 58.73 32.15
N PRO A 12 -22.09 59.11 31.39
CA PRO A 12 -22.46 58.47 30.12
C PRO A 12 -21.32 58.28 29.10
N PRO A 13 -20.41 59.26 28.87
CA PRO A 13 -19.33 59.10 27.89
C PRO A 13 -18.32 58.03 28.30
N VAL A 14 -18.05 57.90 29.61
CA VAL A 14 -17.11 56.92 30.17
C VAL A 14 -17.70 55.51 30.06
N ALA A 15 -19.00 55.35 30.31
CA ALA A 15 -19.71 54.09 30.10
C ALA A 15 -19.63 53.62 28.64
N THR A 16 -19.81 54.52 27.67
CA THR A 16 -19.71 54.19 26.23
C THR A 16 -18.31 53.73 25.83
N ILE A 17 -17.26 54.38 26.35
CA ILE A 17 -15.87 53.98 26.07
C ILE A 17 -15.57 52.60 26.64
N VAL A 18 -15.98 52.34 27.89
CA VAL A 18 -15.75 51.05 28.56
C VAL A 18 -16.51 49.92 27.86
N THR A 19 -17.78 50.14 27.48
CA THR A 19 -18.55 49.15 26.73
C THR A 19 -17.99 48.89 25.33
N GLY A 20 -17.52 49.92 24.63
CA GLY A 20 -16.81 49.77 23.36
C GLY A 20 -15.53 48.94 23.49
N LEU A 21 -14.73 49.17 24.54
CA LEU A 21 -13.52 48.40 24.84
C LEU A 21 -13.83 46.93 25.14
N ILE A 22 -14.87 46.67 25.95
CA ILE A 22 -15.34 45.31 26.24
C ILE A 22 -15.81 44.60 24.96
N ALA A 23 -16.53 45.31 24.08
CA ALA A 23 -16.99 44.77 22.81
C ALA A 23 -15.80 44.37 21.91
N ILE A 24 -14.78 45.22 21.79
CA ILE A 24 -13.57 44.93 21.01
C ILE A 24 -12.85 43.70 21.58
N VAL A 25 -12.65 43.63 22.89
CA VAL A 25 -12.00 42.48 23.54
C VAL A 25 -12.79 41.20 23.33
N SER A 26 -14.12 41.23 23.46
CA SER A 26 -14.99 40.09 23.19
C SER A 26 -14.88 39.61 21.74
N VAL A 27 -14.84 40.52 20.76
CA VAL A 27 -14.67 40.16 19.34
C VAL A 27 -13.32 39.49 19.10
N ILE A 28 -12.23 40.04 19.65
CA ILE A 28 -10.88 39.49 19.52
C ILE A 28 -10.81 38.08 20.13
N LEU A 29 -11.33 37.88 21.34
CA LEU A 29 -11.35 36.58 22.00
C LEU A 29 -12.16 35.55 21.20
N THR A 30 -13.29 35.96 20.65
CA THR A 30 -14.14 35.09 19.83
C THR A 30 -13.42 34.70 18.54
N GLN A 31 -12.73 35.63 17.87
CA GLN A 31 -11.92 35.34 16.69
C GLN A 31 -10.80 34.36 16.99
N ILE A 32 -10.04 34.56 18.07
CA ILE A 32 -8.96 33.64 18.48
C ILE A 32 -9.51 32.24 18.77
N TRP A 33 -10.67 32.16 19.42
CA TRP A 33 -11.30 30.88 19.73
C TRP A 33 -11.76 30.15 18.47
N ILE A 34 -12.41 30.85 17.53
CA ILE A 34 -12.83 30.29 16.24
C ILE A 34 -11.61 29.84 15.43
N ASP A 35 -10.57 30.65 15.32
CA ASP A 35 -9.34 30.31 14.58
C ASP A 35 -8.66 29.07 15.18
N SER A 36 -8.59 28.99 16.51
CA SER A 36 -8.02 27.83 17.21
C SER A 36 -8.83 26.57 16.92
N ARG A 37 -10.16 26.66 16.93
CA ARG A 37 -11.06 25.55 16.60
C ARG A 37 -10.90 25.11 15.14
N GLN A 38 -10.90 26.05 14.19
CA GLN A 38 -10.71 25.75 12.77
C GLN A 38 -9.36 25.08 12.50
N ARG A 39 -8.28 25.53 13.15
CA ARG A 39 -6.95 24.89 13.03
C ARG A 39 -6.96 23.46 13.55
N LYS A 40 -7.63 23.19 14.67
CA LYS A 40 -7.78 21.83 15.21
C LYS A 40 -8.58 20.94 14.26
N ASP A 41 -9.72 21.43 13.77
CA ASP A 41 -10.59 20.70 12.85
C ASP A 41 -9.87 20.40 11.52
N HIS A 42 -9.14 21.36 10.95
CA HIS A 42 -8.34 21.13 9.75
C HIS A 42 -7.21 20.13 9.97
N LYS A 43 -6.53 20.16 11.13
CA LYS A 43 -5.49 19.18 11.45
C LYS A 43 -6.09 17.78 11.58
N HIS A 44 -7.24 17.66 12.24
CA HIS A 44 -7.94 16.39 12.38
C HIS A 44 -8.43 15.86 11.04
N GLN A 45 -9.05 16.68 10.20
CA GLN A 45 -9.46 16.30 8.85
C GLN A 45 -8.29 15.88 7.96
N ARG A 46 -7.15 16.56 8.04
CA ARG A 46 -5.93 16.14 7.31
C ARG A 46 -5.43 14.79 7.80
N SER A 47 -5.47 14.55 9.11
CA SER A 47 -5.08 13.27 9.70
C SER A 47 -5.99 12.13 9.22
N LEU A 48 -7.32 12.33 9.26
CA LEU A 48 -8.29 11.34 8.79
C LEU A 48 -8.10 11.03 7.30
N LYS A 49 -7.98 12.06 6.45
CA LYS A 49 -7.71 11.87 5.02
C LYS A 49 -6.42 11.12 4.75
N HIS A 50 -5.40 11.34 5.57
CA HIS A 50 -4.14 10.62 5.46
C HIS A 50 -4.31 9.14 5.83
N GLN A 51 -5.05 8.84 6.90
CA GLN A 51 -5.37 7.46 7.30
C GLN A 51 -6.23 6.74 6.25
N GLU A 52 -7.24 7.41 5.70
CA GLU A 52 -8.07 6.87 4.60
C GLU A 52 -7.21 6.52 3.38
N LEU A 53 -6.29 7.41 3.00
CA LEU A 53 -5.36 7.16 1.90
C LEU A 53 -4.44 5.96 2.19
N LEU A 54 -3.88 5.88 3.40
CA LEU A 54 -3.02 4.76 3.79
C LEU A 54 -3.78 3.44 3.76
N LEU A 55 -5.00 3.41 4.28
CA LEU A 55 -5.86 2.22 4.25
C LEU A 55 -6.12 1.76 2.82
N ALA A 56 -6.49 2.69 1.93
CA ALA A 56 -6.70 2.39 0.51
C ALA A 56 -5.42 1.85 -0.17
N LYS A 57 -4.24 2.35 0.21
CA LYS A 57 -2.96 1.82 -0.29
C LYS A 57 -2.61 0.46 0.27
N LYS A 58 -2.95 0.16 1.52
CA LYS A 58 -2.79 -1.19 2.10
C LYS A 58 -3.69 -2.20 1.37
N GLU A 59 -4.94 -1.84 1.10
CA GLU A 59 -5.87 -2.66 0.32
C GLU A 59 -5.37 -2.92 -1.11
N GLU A 60 -4.91 -1.86 -1.80
CA GLU A 60 -4.32 -1.98 -3.14
C GLU A 60 -3.11 -2.93 -3.16
N VAL A 61 -2.27 -2.92 -2.12
CA VAL A 61 -1.14 -3.86 -2.00
C VAL A 61 -1.62 -5.29 -1.78
N ILE A 62 -2.64 -5.51 -0.94
CA ILE A 62 -3.21 -6.83 -0.71
C ILE A 62 -3.78 -7.42 -2.02
N ASP A 63 -4.51 -6.61 -2.79
CA ASP A 63 -5.05 -7.03 -4.09
C ASP A 63 -3.92 -7.39 -5.07
N LEU A 64 -2.87 -6.59 -5.14
CA LEU A 64 -1.70 -6.89 -5.97
C LEU A 64 -1.00 -8.19 -5.54
N CYS A 65 -0.89 -8.46 -4.24
CA CYS A 65 -0.36 -9.73 -3.72
C CYS A 65 -1.24 -10.92 -4.15
N ASN A 66 -2.57 -10.78 -4.10
CA ASN A 66 -3.49 -11.84 -4.53
C ASN A 66 -3.36 -12.11 -6.03
N ILE A 67 -3.29 -11.06 -6.84
CA ILE A 67 -3.07 -11.18 -8.29
C ILE A 67 -1.74 -11.88 -8.58
N GLN A 68 -0.67 -11.59 -7.83
CA GLN A 68 0.62 -12.27 -7.99
C GLN A 68 0.50 -13.77 -7.73
N VAL A 69 -0.17 -14.17 -6.64
CA VAL A 69 -0.40 -15.59 -6.32
C VAL A 69 -1.19 -16.28 -7.44
N GLU A 70 -2.19 -15.62 -8.03
CA GLU A 70 -2.94 -16.16 -9.16
C GLU A 70 -2.06 -16.33 -10.40
N LEU A 71 -1.21 -15.35 -10.72
CA LEU A 71 -0.29 -15.41 -11.86
C LEU A 71 0.71 -16.56 -11.72
N ILE A 72 1.20 -16.82 -10.51
CA ILE A 72 2.09 -17.96 -10.20
C ILE A 72 1.37 -19.28 -10.50
N SER A 73 0.15 -19.45 -10.00
CA SER A 73 -0.63 -20.67 -10.24
C SER A 73 -0.92 -20.89 -11.74
N GLN A 74 -1.16 -19.80 -12.49
CA GLN A 74 -1.32 -19.90 -13.94
C GLN A 74 -0.05 -20.36 -14.65
N ILE A 75 1.14 -19.97 -14.17
CA ILE A 75 2.43 -20.42 -14.71
C ILE A 75 2.67 -21.89 -14.35
N GLU A 76 2.43 -22.30 -13.09
CA GLU A 76 2.55 -23.70 -12.66
C GLU A 76 1.68 -24.62 -13.54
N SER A 77 0.43 -24.23 -13.79
CA SER A 77 -0.48 -24.98 -14.66
C SER A 77 0.04 -25.11 -16.10
N VAL A 78 0.76 -24.10 -16.62
CA VAL A 78 1.39 -24.18 -17.94
C VAL A 78 2.55 -25.19 -17.92
N PHE A 79 3.38 -25.17 -16.88
CA PHE A 79 4.45 -26.16 -16.74
C PHE A 79 3.90 -27.58 -16.61
N GLU A 80 2.85 -27.78 -15.81
CA GLU A 80 2.17 -29.08 -15.68
C GLU A 80 1.70 -29.61 -17.04
N GLN A 81 1.03 -28.76 -17.84
CA GLN A 81 0.59 -29.13 -19.20
C GLN A 81 1.75 -29.52 -20.12
N TRP A 82 2.88 -28.84 -20.01
CA TRP A 82 4.08 -29.17 -20.78
C TRP A 82 4.72 -30.48 -20.33
N PHE A 83 4.69 -30.77 -19.02
CA PHE A 83 5.15 -32.07 -18.49
C PHE A 83 4.26 -33.22 -18.93
N GLU A 84 2.93 -33.05 -18.91
CA GLU A 84 1.98 -34.10 -19.30
C GLU A 84 2.03 -34.43 -20.80
N ASN A 85 2.11 -33.41 -21.67
CA ASN A 85 2.17 -33.62 -23.12
C ASN A 85 2.90 -32.48 -23.85
N TYR A 86 4.23 -32.52 -23.71
CA TYR A 86 5.17 -31.58 -24.32
C TYR A 86 4.91 -31.31 -25.80
N ASP A 87 4.80 -32.37 -26.62
CA ASP A 87 4.72 -32.28 -28.08
C ASP A 87 3.45 -31.54 -28.56
N LYS A 88 2.41 -31.50 -27.73
CA LYS A 88 1.13 -30.86 -28.03
C LYS A 88 0.97 -29.47 -27.39
N HIS A 89 1.59 -29.24 -26.23
CA HIS A 89 1.28 -28.08 -25.38
C HIS A 89 2.41 -27.07 -25.23
N TYR A 90 3.62 -27.39 -25.67
CA TYR A 90 4.75 -26.48 -25.53
C TYR A 90 4.56 -25.19 -26.36
N ASP A 91 4.38 -24.06 -25.66
CA ASP A 91 4.36 -22.70 -26.23
C ASP A 91 4.78 -21.66 -25.18
N SER A 92 6.04 -21.22 -25.26
CA SER A 92 6.61 -20.22 -24.35
C SER A 92 5.94 -18.83 -24.38
N THR A 93 5.07 -18.55 -25.36
CA THR A 93 4.41 -17.24 -25.49
C THR A 93 3.57 -16.91 -24.26
N LYS A 94 2.83 -17.90 -23.73
CA LYS A 94 1.97 -17.71 -22.57
C LYS A 94 2.78 -17.39 -21.31
N ILE A 95 3.92 -18.05 -21.10
CA ILE A 95 4.82 -17.77 -19.98
C ILE A 95 5.37 -16.34 -20.08
N ARG A 96 5.82 -15.90 -21.26
CA ARG A 96 6.35 -14.54 -21.45
C ARG A 96 5.31 -13.46 -21.14
N ILE A 97 4.06 -13.66 -21.54
CA ILE A 97 2.96 -12.73 -21.23
C ILE A 97 2.73 -12.67 -19.72
N LEU A 98 2.74 -13.82 -19.04
CA LEU A 98 2.55 -13.89 -17.59
C LEU A 98 3.73 -13.26 -16.83
N GLN A 99 4.98 -13.52 -17.23
CA GLN A 99 6.18 -12.89 -16.67
C GLN A 99 6.12 -11.35 -16.78
N SER A 100 5.73 -10.82 -17.95
CA SER A 100 5.60 -9.37 -18.12
C SER A 100 4.56 -8.75 -17.18
N LYS A 101 3.45 -9.48 -16.89
CA LYS A 101 2.46 -9.04 -15.90
C LYS A 101 3.02 -9.09 -14.48
N ILE A 102 3.79 -10.12 -14.15
CA ILE A 102 4.46 -10.25 -12.86
C ILE A 102 5.39 -9.06 -12.62
N ASP A 103 6.26 -8.75 -13.58
CA ASP A 103 7.20 -7.62 -13.49
C ASP A 103 6.50 -6.27 -13.29
N GLY A 104 5.41 -6.04 -14.05
CA GLY A 104 4.61 -4.82 -13.93
C GLY A 104 3.97 -4.68 -12.55
N ASN A 105 3.42 -5.77 -12.02
CA ASN A 105 2.79 -5.79 -10.71
C ASN A 105 3.82 -5.66 -9.56
N VAL A 106 4.98 -6.30 -9.66
CA VAL A 106 6.09 -6.13 -8.69
C VAL A 106 6.60 -4.68 -8.70
N SER A 107 6.76 -4.09 -9.88
CA SER A 107 7.15 -2.68 -9.99
C SER A 107 6.14 -1.74 -9.34
N LYS A 108 4.84 -2.02 -9.51
CA LYS A 108 3.75 -1.27 -8.89
C LYS A 108 3.76 -1.43 -7.35
N LEU A 109 3.95 -2.64 -6.85
CA LEU A 109 4.11 -2.92 -5.42
C LEU A 109 5.28 -2.13 -4.83
N ASN A 110 6.44 -2.18 -5.50
CA ASN A 110 7.64 -1.45 -5.07
C ASN A 110 7.39 0.05 -4.97
N LEU A 111 6.66 0.63 -5.93
CA LEU A 111 6.34 2.04 -5.92
C LEU A 111 5.39 2.41 -4.77
N ILE A 112 4.31 1.64 -4.57
CA ILE A 112 3.34 1.91 -3.50
C ILE A 112 4.03 1.79 -2.13
N ILE A 113 4.76 0.71 -1.91
CA ILE A 113 5.38 0.46 -0.62
C ILE A 113 6.44 1.52 -0.31
N ASN A 114 7.31 1.88 -1.24
CA ASN A 114 8.33 2.90 -0.99
C ASN A 114 7.76 4.31 -0.74
N LEU A 115 6.62 4.65 -1.36
CA LEU A 115 6.01 5.98 -1.22
C LEU A 115 5.07 6.11 -0.02
N TYR A 116 4.35 5.04 0.31
CA TYR A 116 3.23 5.11 1.25
C TYR A 116 3.39 4.20 2.47
N LEU A 117 4.18 3.13 2.38
CA LEU A 117 4.32 2.12 3.44
C LEU A 117 5.81 1.78 3.68
N PRO A 118 6.68 2.77 3.94
CA PRO A 118 8.13 2.57 4.03
C PRO A 118 8.55 1.55 5.10
N GLU A 119 7.73 1.35 6.13
CA GLU A 119 7.90 0.31 7.16
C GLU A 119 7.92 -1.12 6.58
N MET A 120 7.37 -1.32 5.39
CA MET A 120 7.37 -2.59 4.66
C MET A 120 8.57 -2.76 3.73
N GLY A 121 9.54 -1.85 3.72
CA GLY A 121 10.68 -1.88 2.80
C GLY A 121 11.48 -3.18 2.80
N ASN A 122 11.61 -3.85 3.94
CA ASN A 122 12.33 -5.14 4.02
C ASN A 122 11.61 -6.27 3.27
N TYR A 123 10.28 -6.19 3.14
CA TYR A 123 9.48 -7.19 2.42
C TYR A 123 9.65 -7.04 0.91
N ILE A 124 9.83 -5.81 0.41
CA ILE A 124 10.14 -5.55 -1.00
C ILE A 124 11.41 -6.29 -1.42
N VAL A 125 12.48 -6.18 -0.62
CA VAL A 125 13.78 -6.78 -0.97
C VAL A 125 13.61 -8.28 -1.17
N ARG A 126 12.95 -8.94 -0.22
CA ARG A 126 12.64 -10.37 -0.32
C ARG A 126 11.78 -10.71 -1.53
N ILE A 127 10.73 -9.93 -1.78
CA ILE A 127 9.86 -10.14 -2.96
C ILE A 127 10.66 -10.01 -4.24
N ASN A 128 11.54 -9.02 -4.38
CA ASN A 128 12.36 -8.84 -5.57
C ASN A 128 13.30 -10.04 -5.78
N ASP A 129 13.98 -10.50 -4.72
CA ASP A 129 14.88 -11.66 -4.79
C ASP A 129 14.13 -12.93 -5.21
N ASP A 130 12.96 -13.19 -4.62
CA ASP A 130 12.14 -14.36 -4.94
C ASP A 130 11.51 -14.24 -6.33
N THR A 131 11.14 -13.03 -6.76
CA THR A 131 10.67 -12.73 -8.13
C THR A 131 11.74 -13.07 -9.15
N GLN A 132 12.97 -12.60 -8.92
CA GLN A 132 14.07 -12.81 -9.85
C GLN A 132 14.35 -14.31 -10.03
N LYS A 133 14.43 -15.09 -8.93
CA LYS A 133 14.60 -16.54 -8.99
C LYS A 133 13.47 -17.23 -9.76
N PHE A 134 12.24 -16.79 -9.55
CA PHE A 134 11.09 -17.35 -10.25
C PHE A 134 11.10 -17.03 -11.76
N ILE A 135 11.54 -15.81 -12.13
CA ILE A 135 11.69 -15.42 -13.54
C ILE A 135 12.82 -16.20 -14.22
N GLU A 136 13.95 -16.38 -13.54
CA GLU A 136 15.08 -17.19 -14.01
C GLU A 136 14.64 -18.63 -14.28
N LEU A 137 13.93 -19.25 -13.33
CA LEU A 137 13.34 -20.57 -13.50
C LEU A 137 12.42 -20.61 -14.74
N CYS A 138 11.53 -19.63 -14.89
CA CYS A 138 10.65 -19.57 -16.05
C CYS A 138 11.41 -19.43 -17.38
N ALA A 139 12.53 -18.71 -17.38
CA ALA A 139 13.40 -18.58 -18.53
C ALA A 139 14.11 -19.90 -18.86
N ASP A 140 14.64 -20.59 -17.84
CA ASP A 140 15.32 -21.88 -17.99
C ASP A 140 14.38 -22.94 -18.58
N TYR A 141 13.15 -23.03 -18.09
CA TYR A 141 12.15 -23.97 -18.61
C TYR A 141 11.67 -23.60 -20.03
N SER A 142 11.52 -22.30 -20.30
CA SER A 142 11.22 -21.82 -21.65
C SER A 142 12.37 -22.05 -22.65
N MET A 143 13.62 -22.08 -22.18
CA MET A 143 14.78 -22.36 -23.02
C MET A 143 15.00 -23.86 -23.18
N GLY A 144 14.88 -24.65 -22.11
CA GLY A 144 15.00 -26.10 -22.12
C GLY A 144 14.02 -26.75 -23.08
N GLY A 145 12.76 -26.29 -23.10
CA GLY A 145 11.80 -26.72 -24.12
C GLY A 145 12.26 -26.36 -25.54
N LYS A 146 12.78 -25.16 -25.78
CA LYS A 146 13.23 -24.76 -27.12
C LYS A 146 14.32 -25.69 -27.70
N TYR A 147 15.18 -26.28 -26.86
CA TYR A 147 16.24 -27.20 -27.30
C TYR A 147 15.76 -28.65 -27.50
N GLY A 148 14.62 -29.02 -26.91
CA GLY A 148 13.93 -30.28 -27.18
C GLY A 148 13.38 -30.94 -25.92
N LYS A 149 12.50 -31.92 -26.13
CA LYS A 149 11.83 -32.67 -25.06
C LYS A 149 12.81 -33.33 -24.09
N GLU A 150 13.92 -33.86 -24.58
CA GLU A 150 14.94 -34.51 -23.74
C GLU A 150 15.63 -33.55 -22.77
N ASP A 151 15.84 -32.30 -23.18
CA ASP A 151 16.45 -31.28 -22.32
C ASP A 151 15.42 -30.68 -21.35
N TYR A 152 14.15 -30.57 -21.77
CA TYR A 152 13.05 -30.20 -20.89
C TYR A 152 12.79 -31.24 -19.79
N LEU A 153 12.79 -32.53 -20.12
CA LEU A 153 12.57 -33.62 -19.16
C LEU A 153 13.72 -33.81 -18.16
N LYS A 154 14.90 -33.21 -18.41
CA LYS A 154 16.00 -33.15 -17.44
C LYS A 154 15.75 -32.11 -16.34
N LEU A 155 14.82 -31.17 -16.57
CA LEU A 155 14.45 -30.18 -15.58
C LEU A 155 13.51 -30.81 -14.55
N ASP A 156 13.81 -30.60 -13.27
CA ASP A 156 13.09 -31.24 -12.17
C ASP A 156 11.79 -30.47 -11.85
N TYR A 157 10.64 -31.05 -12.19
CA TYR A 157 9.33 -30.46 -11.87
C TYR A 157 9.17 -30.15 -10.37
N MET A 158 9.82 -30.90 -9.47
CA MET A 158 9.79 -30.60 -8.04
C MET A 158 10.42 -29.23 -7.72
N GLU A 159 11.45 -28.83 -8.46
CA GLU A 159 12.08 -27.52 -8.33
C GLU A 159 11.11 -26.39 -8.72
N VAL A 160 10.31 -26.58 -9.78
CA VAL A 160 9.26 -25.63 -10.19
C VAL A 160 8.29 -25.38 -9.05
N VAL A 161 7.76 -26.47 -8.48
CA VAL A 161 6.78 -26.41 -7.40
C VAL A 161 7.39 -25.77 -6.15
N GLU A 162 8.64 -26.07 -5.82
CA GLU A 162 9.30 -25.50 -4.64
C GLU A 162 9.54 -23.99 -4.79
N VAL A 163 10.09 -23.55 -5.92
CA VAL A 163 10.38 -22.12 -6.18
C VAL A 163 9.08 -21.32 -6.28
N SER A 164 8.07 -21.86 -6.96
CA SER A 164 6.75 -21.23 -7.08
C SER A 164 6.07 -21.07 -5.72
N ASN A 165 6.13 -22.09 -4.85
CA ASN A 165 5.62 -22.01 -3.48
C ASN A 165 6.37 -20.98 -2.65
N LYS A 166 7.72 -20.93 -2.71
CA LYS A 166 8.51 -19.92 -1.99
C LYS A 166 8.11 -18.51 -2.42
N TYR A 167 7.94 -18.31 -3.73
CA TYR A 167 7.53 -17.04 -4.30
C TYR A 167 6.11 -16.64 -3.85
N ALA A 168 5.14 -17.56 -3.91
CA ALA A 168 3.76 -17.32 -3.45
C ALA A 168 3.69 -17.00 -1.95
N VAL A 169 4.42 -17.73 -1.11
CA VAL A 169 4.48 -17.51 0.34
C VAL A 169 4.99 -16.11 0.68
N SER A 170 5.94 -15.56 -0.09
CA SER A 170 6.45 -14.21 0.13
C SER A 170 5.36 -13.14 -0.01
N PHE A 171 4.44 -13.27 -0.98
CA PHE A 171 3.29 -12.36 -1.10
C PHE A 171 2.22 -12.59 -0.02
N MET A 172 1.94 -13.84 0.34
CA MET A 172 1.02 -14.17 1.43
C MET A 172 1.53 -13.61 2.77
N TYR A 173 2.84 -13.64 2.98
CA TYR A 173 3.46 -13.09 4.19
C TYR A 173 3.34 -11.57 4.23
N LEU A 174 3.57 -10.88 3.10
CA LEU A 174 3.36 -9.43 2.99
C LEU A 174 1.89 -9.06 3.27
N SER A 175 0.93 -9.73 2.63
CA SER A 175 -0.50 -9.43 2.81
C SER A 175 -0.97 -9.67 4.25
N SER A 176 -0.51 -10.75 4.89
CA SER A 176 -0.82 -11.06 6.29
C SER A 176 -0.30 -9.98 7.25
N ASN A 177 0.94 -9.52 7.06
CA ASN A 177 1.52 -8.46 7.89
C ASN A 177 0.80 -7.12 7.70
N LEU A 178 0.42 -6.77 6.48
CA LEU A 178 -0.39 -5.58 6.20
C LEU A 178 -1.76 -5.64 6.88
N ALA A 179 -2.43 -6.78 6.82
CA ALA A 179 -3.71 -7.00 7.49
C ALA A 179 -3.60 -6.92 9.02
N ASN A 180 -2.47 -7.30 9.59
CA ASN A 180 -2.21 -7.17 11.02
C ASN A 180 -1.95 -5.72 11.44
N LEU A 181 -1.18 -4.96 10.65
CA LEU A 181 -0.92 -3.54 10.92
C LEU A 181 -2.17 -2.69 10.76
N ALA A 182 -3.01 -2.98 9.75
CA ALA A 182 -4.30 -2.32 9.61
C ALA A 182 -5.22 -2.54 10.84
N ARG A 183 -5.11 -3.68 11.52
CA ARG A 183 -5.88 -3.99 12.75
C ARG A 183 -5.35 -3.31 14.01
N GLN A 184 -4.04 -2.99 14.06
CA GLN A 184 -3.44 -2.32 15.22
C GLN A 184 -3.68 -0.81 15.23
N GLU A 185 -4.08 -0.24 14.09
CA GLU A 185 -4.35 1.19 13.92
C GLU A 185 -5.82 1.60 14.17
N ILE A 186 -6.71 0.62 14.45
CA ILE A 186 -8.13 0.80 14.80
C ILE A 186 -8.31 0.64 16.32
#